data_AF-V9IHS8-F1
#
_entry.id   AF-V9IHS8-F1
#
_cell.length_a   1.000
_cell.length_b   1.000
_cell.length_c   1.000
_cell.angle_alpha   90.00
_cell.angle_beta   90.00
_cell.angle_gamma   90.00
#
_symmetry.space_group_name_H-M   'P 1'
#
loop_
_entity.id
_entity.type
_entity.pdbx_description
1 polymer ?
#
loop_
_entity_poly.entity_id
_entity_poly.type
_entity_poly.pdbx_seq_one_letter_code
_entity_poly.pdbx_strand_id
1 'polypeptide(L)'
;MYRANQNGQPQRANTEPIHQNRVNGRQPPPVNIPMTVSEQFRESWLTAIIGLIMFATGMCLLFWNEGRAVKVAHSLDEALRNVAILPNAMKLLPEYEGRLIHLSGPLKISEPLTEPDYGVIVSSVKLKRRVQMYQWVEIEEERSFGGVTEEEKHYYYTTEWKDKLVDSDHFYIRTGHHNPKEMPIKSQVQVADEVKIGAFIFGIELKKNLMIL
;
A
#
# COMPACT_ATOMS: atom_id res chain seq x y z
N MET A 1 -12.94 -78.40 -42.98
CA MET A 1 -13.56 -78.00 -44.26
C MET A 1 -12.59 -77.04 -44.94
N TYR A 2 -11.77 -77.55 -45.86
CA TYR A 2 -11.91 -77.50 -47.33
C TYR A 2 -11.43 -76.19 -47.98
N ARG A 3 -10.33 -76.34 -48.75
CA ARG A 3 -9.73 -75.55 -49.86
C ARG A 3 -10.76 -74.82 -50.75
N ALA A 4 -10.44 -73.77 -51.52
CA ALA A 4 -9.36 -73.63 -52.51
C ALA A 4 -9.11 -72.13 -52.87
N ASN A 5 -7.87 -71.63 -53.09
CA ASN A 5 -6.96 -71.80 -54.25
C ASN A 5 -7.50 -71.11 -55.54
N GLN A 6 -6.76 -70.45 -56.45
CA GLN A 6 -5.33 -70.26 -56.70
C GLN A 6 -5.15 -69.37 -57.96
N ASN A 7 -3.89 -68.96 -58.23
CA ASN A 7 -3.25 -68.64 -59.54
C ASN A 7 -2.98 -67.16 -59.84
N GLY A 8 -1.77 -66.75 -60.29
CA GLY A 8 -0.66 -67.50 -60.86
C GLY A 8 0.73 -66.85 -60.72
N GLN A 9 1.74 -67.73 -60.83
CA GLN A 9 3.22 -67.63 -60.72
C GLN A 9 3.88 -66.97 -61.97
N PRO A 10 5.23 -66.99 -62.22
CA PRO A 10 6.42 -67.59 -61.53
C PRO A 10 7.63 -66.59 -61.39
N GLN A 11 8.85 -66.87 -60.90
CA GLN A 11 9.77 -68.00 -61.06
C GLN A 11 11.05 -67.81 -60.17
N ARG A 12 11.52 -68.91 -59.53
CA ARG A 12 12.90 -69.40 -59.19
C ARG A 12 14.11 -68.42 -59.24
N ALA A 13 15.18 -68.50 -58.42
CA ALA A 13 15.73 -69.48 -57.48
C ALA A 13 16.94 -68.88 -56.71
N ASN A 14 17.30 -69.51 -55.56
CA ASN A 14 18.62 -69.68 -54.90
C ASN A 14 19.62 -68.49 -54.86
N THR A 15 20.26 -68.09 -53.74
CA THR A 15 21.16 -68.84 -52.83
C THR A 15 21.65 -67.86 -51.73
N GLU A 16 21.82 -68.29 -50.48
CA GLU A 16 22.54 -67.56 -49.39
C GLU A 16 24.06 -67.85 -49.42
N PRO A 17 24.98 -67.25 -48.61
CA PRO A 17 25.05 -65.95 -47.91
C PRO A 17 26.46 -65.25 -47.98
N ILE A 18 26.62 -64.15 -47.21
CA ILE A 18 27.83 -63.52 -46.62
C ILE A 18 28.73 -62.59 -47.49
N HIS A 19 28.81 -61.29 -47.12
CA HIS A 19 30.01 -60.58 -46.59
C HIS A 19 29.90 -59.03 -46.68
N GLN A 20 30.07 -58.40 -45.51
CA GLN A 20 30.64 -57.06 -45.22
C GLN A 20 30.44 -55.91 -46.23
N ASN A 21 29.75 -54.84 -45.78
CA ASN A 21 30.45 -53.63 -45.31
C ASN A 21 29.47 -52.59 -44.74
N ARG A 22 29.41 -52.51 -43.41
CA ARG A 22 28.76 -51.41 -42.69
C ARG A 22 29.74 -50.23 -42.66
N VAL A 23 29.67 -49.36 -43.65
CA VAL A 23 30.31 -48.04 -43.58
C VAL A 23 29.41 -47.14 -42.74
N ASN A 24 29.74 -47.02 -41.45
CA ASN A 24 29.13 -46.06 -40.55
C ASN A 24 29.43 -44.63 -41.06
N GLY A 25 28.44 -43.99 -41.68
CA GLY A 25 28.44 -42.54 -41.84
C GLY A 25 28.30 -41.88 -40.48
N ARG A 26 29.41 -41.53 -39.83
CA ARG A 26 29.41 -40.58 -38.71
C ARG A 26 28.93 -39.24 -39.27
N GLN A 27 27.70 -38.85 -38.96
CA GLN A 27 27.33 -37.43 -38.97
C GLN A 27 28.19 -36.73 -37.91
N PRO A 28 28.93 -35.67 -38.23
CA PRO A 28 29.60 -34.89 -37.20
C PRO A 28 28.54 -34.32 -36.24
N PRO A 29 28.84 -34.20 -34.94
CA PRO A 29 27.94 -33.55 -33.98
C PRO A 29 27.61 -32.13 -34.44
N PRO A 30 26.43 -31.57 -34.10
CA PRO A 30 26.12 -30.18 -34.42
C PRO A 30 27.24 -29.30 -33.85
N VAL A 31 27.92 -28.59 -34.73
CA VAL A 31 28.92 -27.59 -34.33
C VAL A 31 28.15 -26.52 -33.58
N ASN A 32 28.37 -26.43 -32.27
CA ASN A 32 27.90 -25.32 -31.46
C ASN A 32 28.73 -24.11 -31.89
N ILE A 33 28.19 -23.31 -32.82
CA ILE A 33 28.83 -22.06 -33.23
C ILE A 33 28.80 -21.17 -31.98
N PRO A 34 29.96 -20.77 -31.42
CA PRO A 34 29.96 -19.79 -30.34
C PRO A 34 29.28 -18.55 -30.89
N MET A 35 28.16 -18.15 -30.30
CA MET A 35 27.45 -16.93 -30.68
C MET A 35 28.48 -15.80 -30.80
N THR A 36 28.52 -15.16 -31.95
CA THR A 36 29.46 -14.05 -32.16
C THR A 36 29.09 -12.97 -31.15
N VAL A 37 30.07 -12.26 -30.58
CA VAL A 37 29.83 -11.20 -29.56
C VAL A 37 28.75 -10.20 -30.01
N SER A 38 28.61 -9.99 -31.32
CA SER A 38 27.56 -9.17 -31.94
C SER A 38 26.14 -9.73 -31.79
N GLU A 39 25.95 -11.05 -31.78
CA GLU A 39 24.64 -11.70 -31.60
C GLU A 39 24.20 -11.67 -30.13
N GLN A 40 25.14 -11.84 -29.20
CA GLN A 40 24.87 -11.67 -27.76
C GLN A 40 24.49 -10.22 -27.42
N PHE A 41 25.07 -9.24 -28.12
CA PHE A 41 24.70 -7.83 -28.01
C PHE A 41 23.29 -7.55 -28.50
N ARG A 42 22.86 -8.21 -29.59
CA ARG A 42 21.51 -8.09 -30.18
C ARG A 42 20.41 -8.72 -29.31
N GLU A 43 20.75 -9.64 -28.42
CA GLU A 43 19.83 -10.22 -27.44
C GLU A 43 19.74 -9.36 -26.15
N SER A 44 20.84 -8.69 -25.77
CA SER A 44 20.96 -7.99 -24.48
C SER A 44 20.82 -6.47 -24.52
N TRP A 45 20.73 -5.85 -25.71
CA TRP A 45 20.60 -4.40 -25.83
C TRP A 45 19.31 -3.84 -25.20
N LEU A 46 18.20 -4.60 -25.26
CA LEU A 46 16.92 -4.19 -24.69
C LEU A 46 16.97 -4.19 -23.15
N THR A 47 17.57 -5.22 -22.55
CA THR A 47 17.77 -5.28 -21.09
C THR A 47 18.77 -4.22 -20.62
N ALA A 48 19.81 -3.93 -21.40
CA ALA A 48 20.75 -2.85 -21.13
C ALA A 48 20.08 -1.46 -21.16
N ILE A 49 19.21 -1.19 -22.14
CA ILE A 49 18.44 0.07 -22.22
C ILE A 49 17.48 0.19 -21.03
N ILE A 50 16.76 -0.88 -20.69
CA ILE A 50 15.86 -0.88 -19.54
C ILE A 50 16.63 -0.64 -18.24
N GLY A 51 17.79 -1.28 -18.08
CA GLY A 51 18.68 -1.05 -16.93
C GLY A 51 19.17 0.39 -16.84
N LEU A 52 19.55 0.99 -17.97
CA LEU A 52 19.94 2.41 -18.04
C LEU A 52 18.79 3.34 -17.65
N ILE A 53 17.58 3.05 -18.13
CA ILE A 53 16.38 3.82 -17.78
C ILE A 53 16.09 3.70 -16.28
N MET A 54 16.05 2.49 -15.72
CA MET A 54 15.83 2.29 -14.29
C MET A 54 16.90 3.00 -13.44
N PHE A 55 18.15 2.97 -13.86
CA PHE A 55 19.25 3.66 -13.18
C PHE A 55 19.07 5.18 -13.21
N ALA A 56 18.73 5.75 -14.37
CA ALA A 56 18.45 7.18 -14.50
C ALA A 56 17.22 7.61 -13.68
N THR A 57 16.15 6.81 -13.70
CA THR A 57 14.96 7.06 -12.88
C THR A 57 15.27 6.97 -11.39
N GLY A 58 16.04 5.98 -10.96
CA GLY A 58 16.50 5.83 -9.58
C GLY A 58 17.30 7.03 -9.10
N MET A 59 18.25 7.51 -9.91
CA MET A 59 18.97 8.75 -9.61
C MET A 59 18.04 9.95 -9.51
N CYS A 60 17.13 10.13 -10.47
CA CYS A 60 16.16 11.25 -10.45
C CYS A 60 15.30 11.23 -9.17
N LEU A 61 14.81 10.05 -8.77
CA LEU A 61 14.03 9.88 -7.55
C LEU A 61 14.85 10.20 -6.28
N LEU A 62 16.12 9.78 -6.24
CA LEU A 62 17.01 10.11 -5.12
C LEU A 62 17.27 11.61 -5.04
N PHE A 63 17.60 12.27 -6.15
CA PHE A 63 17.78 13.72 -6.18
C PHE A 63 16.51 14.48 -5.80
N TRP A 64 15.35 14.02 -6.25
CA TRP A 64 14.06 14.61 -5.85
C TRP A 64 13.82 14.45 -4.34
N ASN A 65 14.15 13.27 -3.80
CA ASN A 65 13.97 12.99 -2.38
C ASN A 65 14.94 13.80 -1.50
N GLU A 66 16.22 13.80 -1.84
CA GLU A 66 17.26 14.58 -1.16
C GLU A 66 16.99 16.08 -1.28
N GLY A 67 16.60 16.56 -2.47
CA GLY A 67 16.23 17.95 -2.68
C GLY A 67 15.07 18.40 -1.79
N ARG A 68 14.06 17.54 -1.57
CA ARG A 68 13.00 17.81 -0.59
C ARG A 68 13.53 17.80 0.84
N ALA A 69 14.36 16.82 1.21
CA ALA A 69 14.92 16.72 2.56
C ALA A 69 15.78 17.95 2.91
N VAL A 70 16.65 18.38 2.00
CA VAL A 70 17.52 19.56 2.18
C VAL A 70 16.69 20.84 2.22
N LYS A 71 15.69 21.00 1.35
CA LYS A 71 14.82 22.19 1.36
C LYS A 71 14.04 22.30 2.67
N VAL A 72 13.56 21.18 3.22
CA VAL A 72 12.86 21.14 4.52
C VAL A 72 13.83 21.43 5.67
N ALA A 73 15.05 20.87 5.64
CA ALA A 73 16.04 21.13 6.67
C ALA A 73 16.46 22.62 6.68
N HIS A 74 16.67 23.21 5.50
CA HIS A 74 17.04 24.63 5.38
C HIS A 74 15.88 25.54 5.80
N SER A 75 14.64 25.25 5.40
CA SER A 75 13.50 26.06 5.83
C SER A 75 13.24 25.96 7.33
N LEU A 76 13.53 24.81 7.94
CA LEU A 76 13.44 24.64 9.39
C LEU A 76 14.56 25.39 10.13
N ASP A 77 15.80 25.35 9.66
CA ASP A 77 16.92 26.12 10.24
C ASP A 77 16.68 27.63 10.11
N GLU A 78 16.22 28.09 8.95
CA GLU A 78 15.84 29.50 8.74
C GLU A 78 14.65 29.91 9.62
N ALA A 79 13.65 29.04 9.77
CA ALA A 79 12.55 29.25 10.68
C ALA A 79 13.05 29.38 12.12
N LEU A 80 13.85 28.40 12.61
CA LEU A 80 14.40 28.36 13.97
C LEU A 80 15.28 29.58 14.29
N ARG A 81 16.11 30.03 13.35
CA ARG A 81 16.95 31.23 13.53
C ARG A 81 16.13 32.52 13.66
N ASN A 82 14.95 32.56 13.05
CA ASN A 82 14.06 33.72 13.06
C ASN A 82 12.93 33.60 14.10
N VAL A 83 12.90 32.53 14.92
CA VAL A 83 11.92 32.40 16.00
C VAL A 83 12.20 33.46 17.05
N ALA A 84 11.29 34.42 17.17
CA ALA A 84 11.23 35.28 18.34
C ALA A 84 10.56 34.51 19.48
N ILE A 85 11.32 34.19 20.52
CA ILE A 85 10.76 33.68 21.77
C ILE A 85 10.09 34.86 22.46
N LEU A 86 8.79 34.76 22.70
CA LEU A 86 8.03 35.84 23.33
C LEU A 86 8.08 35.69 24.86
N PRO A 87 8.82 36.52 25.61
CA PRO A 87 8.92 36.40 27.06
C PRO A 87 7.61 36.78 27.76
N ASN A 88 6.74 37.56 27.11
CA ASN A 88 5.45 37.95 27.65
C ASN A 88 4.34 37.87 26.61
N ALA A 89 3.51 36.82 26.73
CA ALA A 89 2.33 36.60 25.90
C ALA A 89 1.21 37.64 26.12
N MET A 90 1.30 38.53 27.10
CA MET A 90 0.21 39.43 27.50
C MET A 90 0.06 40.69 26.64
N LYS A 91 1.01 41.00 25.75
CA LYS A 91 0.95 42.20 24.90
C LYS A 91 1.17 41.85 23.43
N LEU A 92 0.26 42.32 22.59
CA LEU A 92 0.41 42.34 21.14
C LEU A 92 1.25 43.57 20.78
N LEU A 93 2.52 43.35 20.46
CA LEU A 93 3.41 44.41 19.97
C LEU A 93 3.45 44.33 18.43
N PRO A 94 3.28 45.45 17.70
CA PRO A 94 3.30 45.47 16.23
C PRO A 94 4.59 44.89 15.62
N GLU A 95 5.68 44.90 16.38
CA GLU A 95 6.99 44.38 16.00
C GLU A 95 7.02 42.88 15.65
N TYR A 96 6.01 42.13 16.13
CA TYR A 96 5.88 40.68 15.88
C TYR A 96 4.95 40.32 14.72
N GLU A 97 4.29 41.30 14.08
CA GLU A 97 3.46 41.03 12.91
C GLU A 97 4.31 40.49 11.76
N GLY A 98 3.84 39.39 11.15
CA GLY A 98 4.55 38.72 10.04
C GLY A 98 5.78 37.89 10.44
N ARG A 99 6.11 37.81 11.74
CA ARG A 99 7.23 36.98 12.23
C ARG A 99 6.76 35.63 12.76
N LEU A 100 7.64 34.64 12.68
CA LEU A 100 7.44 33.38 13.37
C LEU A 100 7.73 33.58 14.86
N ILE A 101 6.73 33.33 15.70
CA ILE A 101 6.83 33.47 17.15
C ILE A 101 6.71 32.11 17.83
N HIS A 102 7.49 31.93 18.90
CA HIS A 102 7.31 30.81 19.82
C HIS A 102 6.62 31.30 21.09
N LEU A 103 5.46 30.74 21.39
CA LEU A 103 4.59 31.10 22.50
C LEU A 103 4.45 29.91 23.45
N SER A 104 4.65 30.15 24.75
CA SER A 104 4.37 29.18 25.80
C SER A 104 3.65 29.88 26.95
N GLY A 105 2.64 29.24 27.51
CA GLY A 105 1.86 29.80 28.59
C GLY A 105 0.59 29.02 28.89
N PRO A 106 -0.13 29.40 29.96
CA PRO A 106 -1.38 28.77 30.33
C PRO A 106 -2.45 29.05 29.28
N LEU A 107 -3.16 28.00 28.89
CA LEU A 107 -4.27 28.05 27.97
C LEU A 107 -5.53 28.52 28.71
N LYS A 108 -6.21 29.52 28.16
CA LYS A 108 -7.51 29.99 28.65
C LYS A 108 -8.58 29.69 27.62
N ILE A 109 -9.65 29.08 28.10
CA ILE A 109 -10.83 28.70 27.32
C ILE A 109 -12.00 29.47 27.94
N SER A 110 -12.83 30.11 27.11
CA SER A 110 -13.95 30.93 27.57
C SER A 110 -15.06 30.08 28.20
N GLU A 111 -15.50 29.05 27.48
CA GLU A 111 -16.61 28.18 27.86
C GLU A 111 -16.19 26.71 27.83
N PRO A 112 -16.60 25.89 28.82
CA PRO A 112 -16.31 24.47 28.81
C PRO A 112 -17.10 23.77 27.69
N LEU A 113 -16.51 22.74 27.10
CA LEU A 113 -17.20 21.85 26.17
C LEU A 113 -18.04 20.85 26.95
N THR A 114 -19.26 20.60 26.47
CA THR A 114 -20.24 19.77 27.18
C THR A 114 -20.79 18.67 26.29
N GLU A 115 -21.03 17.51 26.89
CA GLU A 115 -21.74 16.39 26.29
C GLU A 115 -22.92 16.02 27.20
N PRO A 116 -24.09 16.67 27.00
CA PRO A 116 -25.24 16.53 27.90
C PRO A 116 -25.77 15.10 28.02
N ASP A 117 -25.76 14.35 26.92
CA ASP A 117 -26.23 12.95 26.86
C ASP A 117 -25.50 12.02 27.84
N TYR A 118 -24.27 12.39 28.22
CA TYR A 118 -23.40 11.61 29.11
C TYR A 118 -22.95 12.38 30.35
N GLY A 119 -23.42 13.61 30.55
CA GLY A 119 -23.04 14.46 31.69
C GLY A 119 -21.57 14.87 31.73
N VAL A 120 -20.86 14.89 30.59
CA VAL A 120 -19.44 15.28 30.55
C VAL A 120 -19.34 16.79 30.39
N ILE A 121 -18.53 17.42 31.22
CA ILE A 121 -18.20 18.85 31.16
C ILE A 121 -16.70 18.98 31.32
N VAL A 122 -16.02 19.57 30.33
CA VAL A 122 -14.56 19.69 30.34
C VAL A 122 -14.11 21.04 29.80
N SER A 123 -13.17 21.67 30.50
CA SER A 123 -12.47 22.85 30.00
C SER A 123 -11.31 22.41 29.11
N SER A 124 -11.61 22.15 27.83
CA SER A 124 -10.62 21.76 26.81
C SER A 124 -10.84 22.50 25.49
N VAL A 125 -9.82 22.52 24.63
CA VAL A 125 -9.96 23.09 23.27
C VAL A 125 -10.83 22.21 22.38
N LYS A 126 -10.79 20.90 22.61
CA LYS A 126 -11.43 19.90 21.75
C LYS A 126 -11.97 18.77 22.61
N LEU A 127 -13.19 18.37 22.32
CA LEU A 127 -13.85 17.21 22.90
C LEU A 127 -14.26 16.29 21.75
N LYS A 128 -13.76 15.05 21.76
CA LYS A 128 -14.07 14.06 20.73
C LYS A 128 -14.79 12.87 21.34
N ARG A 129 -16.05 12.69 20.94
CA ARG A 129 -16.81 11.45 21.16
C ARG A 129 -16.45 10.48 20.05
N ARG A 130 -15.78 9.37 20.39
CA ARG A 130 -15.53 8.25 19.47
C ARG A 130 -16.50 7.13 19.80
N VAL A 131 -17.33 6.78 18.83
CA VAL A 131 -18.31 5.69 18.94
C VAL A 131 -17.85 4.52 18.10
N GLN A 132 -17.94 3.33 18.69
CA GLN A 132 -17.73 2.06 18.02
C GLN A 132 -18.95 1.18 18.22
N MET A 133 -19.24 0.35 17.23
CA MET A 133 -20.27 -0.68 17.34
C MET A 133 -19.62 -2.06 17.29
N TYR A 134 -20.00 -2.90 18.24
CA TYR A 134 -19.65 -4.31 18.24
C TYR A 134 -20.57 -5.04 17.27
N GLN A 135 -19.99 -5.56 16.20
CA GLN A 135 -20.75 -6.10 15.07
C GLN A 135 -19.95 -7.21 14.38
N TRP A 136 -20.65 -8.05 13.62
CA TRP A 136 -20.02 -9.09 12.81
C TRP A 136 -19.17 -8.48 11.69
N VAL A 137 -18.07 -9.16 11.40
CA VAL A 137 -17.11 -8.86 10.34
C VAL A 137 -16.80 -10.17 9.63
N GLU A 138 -16.91 -10.16 8.31
CA GLU A 138 -16.44 -11.24 7.44
C GLU A 138 -14.97 -10.99 7.08
N ILE A 139 -14.14 -12.01 7.29
CA ILE A 139 -12.73 -12.03 6.94
C ILE A 139 -12.55 -13.03 5.81
N GLU A 140 -12.02 -12.55 4.69
CA GLU A 140 -11.68 -13.36 3.53
C GLU A 140 -10.19 -13.75 3.58
N GLU A 141 -9.92 -15.05 3.59
CA GLU A 141 -8.57 -15.60 3.45
C GLU A 141 -8.40 -16.19 2.04
N GLU A 142 -7.40 -15.67 1.31
CA GLU A 142 -6.90 -16.29 0.08
C GLU A 142 -5.67 -17.14 0.43
N ARG A 143 -5.74 -18.44 0.17
CA ARG A 143 -4.58 -19.33 0.34
C ARG A 143 -3.82 -19.43 -0.98
N SER A 144 -2.54 -19.06 -0.96
CA SER A 144 -1.61 -19.35 -2.05
C SER A 144 -0.56 -20.32 -1.55
N PHE A 145 -0.49 -21.50 -2.16
CA PHE A 145 0.51 -22.51 -1.83
C PHE A 145 1.39 -22.77 -3.07
N GLY A 146 2.71 -22.61 -2.92
CA GLY A 146 3.66 -23.01 -3.96
C GLY A 146 3.58 -22.25 -5.30
N GLY A 147 3.07 -21.00 -5.32
CA GLY A 147 3.02 -20.18 -6.53
C GLY A 147 1.84 -20.46 -7.46
N VAL A 148 0.91 -21.34 -7.06
CA VAL A 148 -0.40 -21.50 -7.68
C VAL A 148 -1.42 -20.87 -6.74
N THR A 149 -2.12 -19.83 -7.21
CA THR A 149 -3.27 -19.28 -6.49
C THR A 149 -4.40 -20.31 -6.63
N GLU A 150 -4.76 -20.99 -5.54
CA GLU A 150 -6.00 -21.75 -5.51
C GLU A 150 -7.17 -20.76 -5.50
N GLU A 151 -8.17 -20.96 -6.36
CA GLU A 151 -9.36 -20.08 -6.45
C GLU A 151 -10.30 -20.20 -5.24
N GLU A 152 -9.93 -20.95 -4.20
CA GLU A 152 -10.78 -21.25 -3.04
C GLU A 152 -10.69 -20.16 -1.96
N LYS A 153 -11.62 -19.21 -2.01
CA LYS A 153 -11.82 -18.18 -0.99
C LYS A 153 -12.42 -18.80 0.27
N HIS A 154 -11.75 -18.59 1.42
CA HIS A 154 -12.25 -19.03 2.72
C HIS A 154 -12.79 -17.83 3.50
N TYR A 155 -13.99 -17.95 4.06
CA TYR A 155 -14.64 -16.89 4.83
C TYR A 155 -14.75 -17.27 6.31
N TYR A 156 -14.35 -16.37 7.20
CA TYR A 156 -14.50 -16.49 8.65
C TYR A 156 -15.25 -15.30 9.22
N TYR A 157 -15.99 -15.52 10.31
CA TYR A 157 -16.81 -14.49 10.93
C TYR A 157 -16.38 -14.26 12.36
N THR A 158 -16.15 -13.00 12.70
CA THR A 158 -15.81 -12.59 14.06
C THR A 158 -16.56 -11.32 14.41
N THR A 159 -16.76 -11.07 15.69
CA THR A 159 -17.35 -9.82 16.19
C THR A 159 -16.27 -8.86 16.65
N GLU A 160 -16.24 -7.67 16.06
CA GLU A 160 -15.25 -6.64 16.35
C GLU A 160 -15.90 -5.28 16.62
N TRP A 161 -15.20 -4.44 17.38
CA TRP A 161 -15.52 -3.02 17.51
C TRP A 161 -15.04 -2.27 16.26
N LYS A 162 -15.98 -1.69 15.50
CA LYS A 162 -15.65 -0.83 14.36
C LYS A 162 -16.25 0.56 14.52
N ASP A 163 -15.53 1.56 14.04
CA ASP A 163 -15.97 2.97 14.01
C ASP A 163 -17.02 3.24 12.90
N LYS A 164 -17.25 2.28 12.00
CA LYS A 164 -18.20 2.38 10.87
C LYS A 164 -19.11 1.16 10.82
N LEU A 165 -20.31 1.34 10.27
CA LEU A 165 -21.25 0.27 10.03
C LEU A 165 -20.66 -0.75 9.06
N VAL A 166 -20.75 -2.04 9.38
CA VAL A 166 -20.43 -3.13 8.46
C VAL A 166 -21.75 -3.70 7.95
N ASP A 167 -21.95 -3.60 6.64
CA ASP A 167 -23.16 -4.10 6.01
C ASP A 167 -23.12 -5.63 5.86
N SER A 168 -23.81 -6.31 6.78
CA SER A 168 -23.94 -7.76 6.77
C SER A 168 -24.77 -8.31 5.59
N ASP A 169 -25.46 -7.45 4.81
CA ASP A 169 -26.16 -7.92 3.61
C ASP A 169 -25.19 -8.34 2.51
N HIS A 170 -23.91 -8.01 2.61
CA HIS A 170 -22.90 -8.45 1.65
C HIS A 170 -22.13 -9.68 2.11
N PHE A 171 -22.42 -10.23 3.29
CA PHE A 171 -21.78 -11.44 3.77
C PHE A 171 -22.17 -12.66 2.93
N TYR A 172 -21.20 -13.54 2.72
CA TYR A 172 -21.35 -14.84 2.06
C TYR A 172 -22.34 -15.72 2.83
N ILE A 173 -22.24 -15.77 4.16
CA ILE A 173 -23.19 -16.45 5.07
C ILE A 173 -23.83 -15.43 6.01
N ARG A 174 -25.05 -15.00 5.65
CA ARG A 174 -25.81 -14.01 6.44
C ARG A 174 -26.48 -14.60 7.67
N THR A 175 -26.93 -15.86 7.57
CA THR A 175 -27.71 -16.50 8.63
C THR A 175 -26.91 -16.55 9.93
N GLY A 176 -27.39 -15.87 10.96
CA GLY A 176 -26.72 -15.78 12.27
C GLY A 176 -25.70 -14.63 12.40
N HIS A 177 -25.39 -13.92 11.31
CA HIS A 177 -24.41 -12.83 11.28
C HIS A 177 -25.05 -11.47 10.90
N HIS A 178 -26.20 -11.17 11.48
CA HIS A 178 -26.92 -9.93 11.18
C HIS A 178 -26.39 -8.75 11.99
N ASN A 179 -26.05 -7.66 11.30
CA ASN A 179 -25.71 -6.38 11.91
C ASN A 179 -26.90 -5.41 11.87
N PRO A 180 -26.95 -4.43 12.81
CA PRO A 180 -27.87 -3.29 12.70
C PRO A 180 -27.70 -2.53 11.38
N LYS A 181 -28.74 -1.81 10.96
CA LYS A 181 -28.72 -1.00 9.73
C LYS A 181 -28.27 0.44 9.93
N GLU A 182 -28.13 0.86 11.18
CA GLU A 182 -27.67 2.19 11.54
C GLU A 182 -26.93 2.18 12.87
N MET A 183 -26.05 3.15 13.05
CA MET A 183 -25.45 3.46 14.36
C MET A 183 -26.34 4.49 15.06
N PRO A 184 -26.97 4.16 16.19
CA PRO A 184 -27.88 5.07 16.89
C PRO A 184 -27.16 6.29 17.45
N ILE A 185 -25.86 6.16 17.73
CA ILE A 185 -25.02 7.22 18.29
C ILE A 185 -23.86 7.47 17.33
N LYS A 186 -23.60 8.74 17.03
CA LYS A 186 -22.55 9.14 16.08
C LYS A 186 -21.33 9.69 16.78
N SER A 187 -20.15 9.43 16.22
CA SER A 187 -18.95 10.14 16.64
C SER A 187 -19.10 11.64 16.37
N GLN A 188 -18.60 12.48 17.28
CA GLN A 188 -18.69 13.93 17.18
C GLN A 188 -17.39 14.57 17.67
N VAL A 189 -17.05 15.70 17.08
CA VAL A 189 -15.95 16.55 17.55
C VAL A 189 -16.52 17.93 17.82
N GLN A 190 -16.34 18.40 19.05
CA GLN A 190 -16.62 19.77 19.46
C GLN A 190 -15.30 20.51 19.62
N VAL A 191 -15.28 21.79 19.24
CA VAL A 191 -14.10 22.66 19.32
C VAL A 191 -14.52 23.93 20.03
N ALA A 192 -13.73 24.38 21.01
CA ALA A 192 -14.01 25.60 21.74
C ALA A 192 -14.00 26.82 20.80
N ASP A 193 -14.93 27.75 21.03
CA ASP A 193 -15.08 28.95 20.22
C ASP A 193 -13.88 29.88 20.38
N GLU A 194 -13.54 30.22 21.62
CA GLU A 194 -12.40 31.08 21.94
C GLU A 194 -11.36 30.33 22.78
N VAL A 195 -10.14 30.28 22.26
CA VAL A 195 -8.97 29.71 22.93
C VAL A 195 -7.84 30.71 22.84
N LYS A 196 -7.21 31.02 23.97
CA LYS A 196 -6.16 32.03 24.04
C LYS A 196 -5.00 31.66 24.95
N ILE A 197 -3.83 32.19 24.62
CA ILE A 197 -2.65 32.23 25.48
C ILE A 197 -2.23 33.70 25.59
N GLY A 198 -2.35 34.27 26.78
CA GLY A 198 -2.16 35.70 26.99
C GLY A 198 -3.12 36.53 26.11
N ALA A 199 -2.57 37.35 25.22
CA ALA A 199 -3.31 38.19 24.28
C ALA A 199 -3.52 37.54 22.89
N PHE A 200 -3.00 36.34 22.66
CA PHE A 200 -3.10 35.64 21.37
C PHE A 200 -4.31 34.71 21.34
N ILE A 201 -5.14 34.85 20.29
CA ILE A 201 -6.31 34.00 20.04
C ILE A 201 -5.98 32.97 18.97
N PHE A 202 -6.41 31.74 19.17
CA PHE A 202 -6.13 30.63 18.27
C PHE A 202 -7.08 30.68 17.07
N GLY A 203 -6.50 30.73 15.87
CA GLY A 203 -7.24 30.54 14.62
C GLY A 203 -7.77 29.10 14.47
N ILE A 204 -8.69 28.92 13.52
CA ILE A 204 -9.37 27.64 13.25
C ILE A 204 -8.35 26.52 12.96
N GLU A 205 -7.32 26.79 12.15
CA GLU A 205 -6.30 25.80 11.80
C GLU A 205 -5.47 25.33 13.01
N LEU A 206 -5.13 26.24 13.93
CA LEU A 206 -4.43 25.88 15.17
C LEU A 206 -5.31 25.00 16.07
N LYS A 207 -6.58 25.36 16.21
CA LYS A 207 -7.56 24.54 16.96
C LYS A 207 -7.75 23.15 16.34
N LYS A 208 -7.71 23.07 15.01
CA LYS A 208 -7.83 21.80 14.27
C LYS A 208 -6.59 20.91 14.44
N ASN A 209 -5.39 21.48 14.34
CA ASN A 209 -4.13 20.74 14.44
C ASN A 209 -3.69 20.41 15.88
N LEU A 210 -4.32 21.02 16.88
CA LEU A 210 -4.16 20.59 18.27
C LEU A 210 -4.52 19.11 18.42
N MET A 211 -3.53 18.34 18.85
CA MET A 211 -3.66 16.93 19.14
C MET A 211 -4.63 16.77 20.33
N ILE A 212 -5.52 15.79 20.22
CA ILE A 212 -6.36 15.39 21.35
C ILE A 212 -5.42 14.58 22.25
N LEU A 213 -5.04 15.15 23.40
CA LEU A 213 -4.30 14.45 24.45
C LEU A 213 -5.16 13.35 25.07
#